data_AF-A0A388PUI2-F1
#
_entry.id   AF-A0A388PUI2-F1
#
_cell.length_a   1.000
_cell.length_b   1.000
_cell.length_c   1.000
_cell.angle_alpha   90.00
_cell.angle_beta   90.00
_cell.angle_gamma   90.00
#
_symmetry.space_group_name_H-M   'P 1'
#
loop_
_entity.id
_entity.type
_entity.pdbx_description
1 polymer ?
#
loop_
_entity_poly.entity_id
_entity_poly.type
_entity_poly.pdbx_seq_one_letter_code
_entity_poly.pdbx_strand_id
1 'polypeptide(L)'
;MQFHGDETPDFCRQFNFPYIKAVAVSSSVDLIQYAKDFHDAEALLLDAYHEHLKGGTGQIFDWNLIPQSLSKPIVLAGGLTVDNVKEAIKKVKPYAVDVSGGVEESKGIKNSLKIQAFIKETQDAAV
;
A
#
# COMPACT_ATOMS: atom_id res chain seq x y z
N MET A 1 -7.72 2.76 12.12
CA MET A 1 -7.22 1.35 12.18
C MET A 1 -6.79 0.90 10.79
N GLN A 2 -5.96 -0.13 10.67
CA GLN A 2 -5.56 -0.68 9.37
C GLN A 2 -5.69 -2.21 9.39
N PHE A 3 -6.58 -2.74 8.55
CA PHE A 3 -6.91 -4.16 8.51
C PHE A 3 -6.17 -4.86 7.37
N HIS A 4 -5.38 -5.89 7.70
CA HIS A 4 -4.50 -6.60 6.77
C HIS A 4 -4.89 -8.05 6.48
N GLY A 5 -5.88 -8.59 7.20
CA GLY A 5 -6.35 -9.95 7.04
C GLY A 5 -7.42 -10.09 5.95
N ASP A 6 -8.26 -11.10 6.14
CA ASP A 6 -9.42 -11.40 5.29
C ASP A 6 -10.71 -10.85 5.92
N GLU A 7 -10.60 -9.74 6.65
CA GLU A 7 -11.74 -9.14 7.33
C GLU A 7 -12.82 -8.75 6.34
N THR A 8 -14.07 -9.10 6.64
CA THR A 8 -15.22 -8.65 5.87
C THR A 8 -15.49 -7.16 6.12
N PRO A 9 -16.18 -6.47 5.20
CA PRO A 9 -16.56 -5.08 5.43
C PRO A 9 -17.33 -4.87 6.75
N ASP A 10 -18.24 -5.80 7.10
CA ASP A 10 -19.01 -5.72 8.35
C ASP A 10 -18.14 -5.90 9.59
N PHE A 11 -17.12 -6.77 9.52
CA PHE A 11 -16.15 -6.90 10.59
C PHE A 11 -15.38 -5.58 10.80
N CYS A 12 -14.94 -4.92 9.73
CA CYS A 12 -14.25 -3.63 9.84
C CYS A 12 -15.15 -2.56 10.48
N ARG A 13 -16.43 -2.52 10.09
CA ARG A 13 -17.42 -1.53 10.57
C ARG A 13 -17.73 -1.63 12.06
N GLN A 14 -17.70 -2.84 12.63
CA GLN A 14 -18.11 -3.07 14.02
C GLN A 14 -17.32 -2.22 15.04
N PHE A 15 -16.10 -1.80 14.68
CA PHE A 15 -15.22 -1.04 15.57
C PHE A 15 -15.55 0.46 15.61
N ASN A 16 -16.36 0.97 14.66
CA ASN A 16 -16.82 2.36 14.61
C ASN A 16 -15.70 3.42 14.69
N PHE A 17 -14.55 3.14 14.06
CA PHE A 17 -13.47 4.10 13.84
C PHE A 17 -13.07 4.13 12.35
N PRO A 18 -12.53 5.25 11.85
CA PRO A 18 -11.96 5.33 10.51
C PRO A 18 -10.91 4.23 10.28
N TYR A 19 -10.96 3.60 9.11
CA TYR A 19 -10.08 2.49 8.80
C TYR A 19 -9.57 2.49 7.35
N ILE A 20 -8.41 1.87 7.18
CA ILE A 20 -7.82 1.53 5.88
C ILE A 20 -7.91 0.01 5.72
N LYS A 21 -8.32 -0.45 4.53
CA LYS A 21 -8.29 -1.89 4.20
C LYS A 21 -7.11 -2.19 3.29
N ALA A 22 -6.24 -3.09 3.73
CA ALA A 22 -5.17 -3.59 2.86
C ALA A 22 -5.71 -4.68 1.93
N VAL A 23 -5.19 -4.67 0.70
CA VAL A 23 -5.51 -5.60 -0.38
C VAL A 23 -4.18 -6.12 -0.94
N ALA A 24 -4.02 -7.44 -0.94
CA ALA A 24 -2.89 -8.10 -1.60
C ALA A 24 -3.18 -8.18 -3.09
N VAL A 25 -2.52 -7.32 -3.88
CA VAL A 25 -2.83 -7.17 -5.31
C VAL A 25 -2.27 -8.33 -6.11
N SER A 26 -3.13 -8.94 -6.92
CA SER A 26 -2.77 -9.93 -7.94
C SER A 26 -3.75 -9.84 -9.11
N SER A 27 -3.46 -10.54 -10.20
CA SER A 27 -4.32 -10.55 -11.40
C SER A 27 -5.72 -11.15 -11.17
N SER A 28 -5.94 -11.87 -10.06
CA SER A 28 -7.24 -12.44 -9.71
C SER A 28 -8.10 -11.52 -8.83
N VAL A 29 -7.56 -10.38 -8.37
CA VAL A 29 -8.28 -9.45 -7.49
C VAL A 29 -8.95 -8.35 -8.31
N ASP A 30 -10.28 -8.25 -8.19
CA ASP A 30 -11.04 -7.12 -8.71
C ASP A 30 -11.00 -5.94 -7.72
N LEU A 31 -10.07 -5.02 -7.96
CA LEU A 31 -9.90 -3.82 -7.12
C LEU A 31 -11.10 -2.86 -7.19
N ILE A 32 -11.86 -2.86 -8.29
CA ILE A 32 -13.06 -2.02 -8.41
C ILE A 32 -14.15 -2.58 -7.51
N GLN A 33 -14.34 -3.89 -7.49
CA GLN A 33 -15.30 -4.51 -6.58
C GLN A 33 -14.88 -4.35 -5.12
N TYR A 34 -13.60 -4.52 -4.79
CA TYR A 34 -13.08 -4.26 -3.44
C TYR A 34 -13.37 -2.82 -2.97
N ALA A 35 -13.17 -1.82 -3.84
CA ALA A 35 -13.47 -0.43 -3.50
C ALA A 35 -14.96 -0.16 -3.24
N LYS A 36 -15.87 -0.94 -3.85
CA LYS A 36 -17.32 -0.88 -3.59
C LYS A 36 -17.69 -1.57 -2.28
N ASP A 37 -17.13 -2.76 -2.03
CA ASP A 37 -17.43 -3.53 -0.83
C ASP A 37 -16.97 -2.79 0.44
N PHE A 38 -15.79 -2.18 0.37
CA PHE A 38 -15.18 -1.34 1.41
C PHE A 38 -15.37 0.16 1.11
N HIS A 39 -16.55 0.56 0.64
CA HIS A 39 -16.89 1.95 0.30
C HIS A 39 -16.82 2.93 1.48
N ASP A 40 -16.74 2.46 2.71
CA ASP A 40 -16.62 3.23 3.94
C ASP A 40 -15.18 3.25 4.50
N ALA A 41 -14.24 2.53 3.89
CA ALA A 41 -12.82 2.68 4.19
C ALA A 41 -12.30 4.05 3.71
N GLU A 42 -11.42 4.67 4.48
CA GLU A 42 -10.79 5.96 4.14
C GLU A 42 -9.86 5.83 2.93
N ALA A 43 -9.17 4.70 2.82
CA ALA A 43 -8.31 4.36 1.70
C ALA A 43 -8.20 2.84 1.55
N LEU A 44 -7.77 2.40 0.37
CA LEU A 44 -7.26 1.06 0.15
C LEU A 44 -5.73 1.09 0.17
N LEU A 45 -5.12 0.22 0.97
CA LEU A 45 -3.68 -0.01 0.91
C LEU A 45 -3.40 -1.17 -0.03
N LEU A 46 -2.69 -0.89 -1.13
CA LEU A 46 -2.39 -1.87 -2.15
C LEU A 46 -0.98 -2.41 -1.92
N ASP A 47 -0.88 -3.67 -1.52
CA ASP A 47 0.37 -4.34 -1.19
C ASP A 47 0.67 -5.47 -2.19
N ALA A 48 1.94 -5.84 -2.32
CA ALA A 48 2.34 -6.96 -3.16
C ALA A 48 1.87 -8.28 -2.56
N TYR A 49 1.21 -9.10 -3.38
CA TYR A 49 0.84 -10.46 -2.98
C TYR A 49 2.07 -11.32 -2.67
N HIS A 50 1.99 -12.12 -1.61
CA HIS A 50 2.95 -13.18 -1.34
C HIS A 50 2.22 -14.40 -0.77
N GLU A 51 2.58 -15.60 -1.25
CA GLU A 51 1.85 -16.85 -0.96
C GLU A 51 1.77 -17.22 0.54
N HIS A 52 2.73 -16.73 1.34
CA HIS A 52 2.86 -17.10 2.75
C HIS A 52 2.88 -15.92 3.73
N LEU A 53 2.94 -14.68 3.24
CA LEU A 53 3.12 -13.49 4.09
C LEU A 53 2.20 -12.39 3.59
N LYS A 54 1.42 -11.79 4.50
CA LYS A 54 0.67 -10.57 4.19
C LYS A 54 1.57 -9.37 4.50
N GLY A 55 2.06 -8.72 3.45
CA GLY A 55 2.92 -7.54 3.50
C GLY A 55 4.38 -7.78 3.88
N GLY A 56 5.21 -6.75 3.67
CA GLY A 56 6.60 -6.71 4.16
C GLY A 56 7.61 -7.64 3.48
N THR A 57 7.30 -8.17 2.29
CA THR A 57 8.14 -9.17 1.60
C THR A 57 9.25 -8.60 0.73
N GLY A 58 9.24 -7.27 0.52
CA GLY A 58 10.21 -6.60 -0.36
C GLY A 58 9.92 -6.76 -1.86
N GLN A 59 8.86 -7.49 -2.23
CA GLN A 59 8.46 -7.68 -3.62
C GLN A 59 7.58 -6.54 -4.12
N ILE A 60 7.71 -6.23 -5.40
CA ILE A 60 6.92 -5.21 -6.12
C ILE A 60 5.95 -5.96 -7.02
N PHE A 61 4.67 -5.58 -7.04
CA PHE A 61 3.68 -6.09 -7.98
C PHE A 61 3.59 -5.19 -9.21
N ASP A 62 2.98 -5.68 -10.30
CA ASP A 62 2.77 -4.84 -11.48
C ASP A 62 1.74 -3.73 -11.18
N TRP A 63 2.22 -2.50 -11.02
CA TRP A 63 1.38 -1.33 -10.78
C TRP A 63 0.37 -1.04 -11.89
N ASN A 64 0.53 -1.62 -13.09
CA ASN A 64 -0.47 -1.52 -14.15
C ASN A 64 -1.78 -2.26 -13.80
N LEU A 65 -1.76 -3.13 -12.79
CA LEU A 65 -2.95 -3.79 -12.26
C LEU A 65 -3.88 -2.84 -11.51
N ILE A 66 -3.46 -1.60 -11.22
CA ILE A 66 -4.26 -0.60 -10.51
C ILE A 66 -5.14 0.16 -11.52
N PRO A 67 -6.48 -0.01 -11.50
CA PRO A 67 -7.37 0.75 -12.36
C PRO A 67 -7.33 2.25 -12.06
N GLN A 68 -7.21 3.08 -13.11
CA GLN A 68 -7.31 4.54 -12.99
C GLN A 68 -8.69 5.00 -12.51
N SER A 69 -9.71 4.16 -12.67
CA SER A 69 -11.09 4.44 -12.28
C SER A 69 -11.42 4.08 -10.83
N LEU A 70 -10.42 3.79 -9.97
CA LEU A 70 -10.68 3.50 -8.58
C LEU A 70 -11.35 4.69 -7.89
N SER A 71 -12.48 4.43 -7.22
CA SER A 71 -13.27 5.44 -6.52
C SER A 71 -12.73 5.77 -5.13
N LYS A 72 -11.55 5.26 -4.76
CA LYS A 72 -10.98 5.37 -3.42
C LYS A 72 -9.54 5.89 -3.46
N PRO A 73 -9.13 6.71 -2.47
CA PRO A 73 -7.73 7.00 -2.26
C PRO A 73 -6.92 5.71 -2.10
N ILE A 74 -5.74 5.68 -2.70
CA ILE A 74 -4.84 4.53 -2.66
C ILE A 74 -3.62 4.90 -1.81
N VAL A 75 -3.28 4.03 -0.87
CA VAL A 75 -1.96 3.98 -0.26
C VAL A 75 -1.16 2.88 -0.96
N LEU A 76 -0.08 3.24 -1.65
CA LEU A 76 0.76 2.26 -2.34
C LEU A 76 1.79 1.68 -1.36
N ALA A 77 1.80 0.36 -1.23
CA ALA A 77 2.74 -0.39 -0.40
C ALA A 77 3.42 -1.51 -1.24
N GLY A 78 4.19 -2.37 -0.58
CA GLY A 78 4.80 -3.54 -1.21
C GLY A 78 6.11 -3.24 -1.92
N GLY A 79 7.22 -3.63 -1.30
CA GLY A 79 8.55 -3.57 -1.93
C GLY A 79 9.08 -2.16 -2.22
N LEU A 80 8.45 -1.11 -1.69
CA LEU A 80 8.93 0.26 -1.87
C LEU A 80 10.28 0.46 -1.17
N THR A 81 11.23 1.05 -1.88
CA THR A 81 12.58 1.38 -1.45
C THR A 81 12.92 2.82 -1.86
N VAL A 82 14.06 3.33 -1.40
CA VAL A 82 14.58 4.64 -1.82
C VAL A 82 14.72 4.70 -3.35
N ASP A 83 15.12 3.60 -3.98
CA ASP A 83 15.44 3.58 -5.41
C ASP A 83 14.20 3.59 -6.32
N ASN A 84 13.05 3.10 -5.85
CA ASN A 84 11.86 2.91 -6.68
C ASN A 84 10.68 3.82 -6.34
N VAL A 85 10.63 4.42 -5.15
CA VAL A 85 9.44 5.14 -4.68
C VAL A 85 9.08 6.34 -5.56
N LYS A 86 10.08 7.02 -6.12
CA LYS A 86 9.87 8.16 -7.01
C LYS A 86 9.21 7.75 -8.31
N GLU A 87 9.61 6.64 -8.91
CA GLU A 87 8.95 6.08 -10.09
C GLU A 87 7.53 5.62 -9.76
N ALA A 88 7.37 4.95 -8.61
CA ALA A 88 6.08 4.47 -8.12
C ALA A 88 5.06 5.61 -8.01
N ILE A 89 5.46 6.72 -7.39
CA ILE A 89 4.60 7.90 -7.24
C ILE A 89 4.26 8.51 -8.61
N LYS A 90 5.24 8.67 -9.51
CA LYS A 90 4.99 9.25 -10.83
C LYS A 90 4.03 8.43 -11.68
N LYS A 91 4.15 7.09 -11.61
CA LYS A 91 3.33 6.16 -12.39
C LYS A 91 1.94 5.97 -11.80
N VAL A 92 1.84 5.75 -10.49
CA VAL A 92 0.58 5.39 -9.82
C VAL A 92 -0.19 6.62 -9.35
N LYS A 93 0.50 7.72 -9.02
CA LYS A 93 -0.05 8.93 -8.39
C LYS A 93 -0.91 8.60 -7.16
N PRO A 94 -0.39 7.83 -6.19
CA PRO A 94 -1.17 7.42 -5.03
C PRO A 94 -1.39 8.62 -4.08
N TYR A 95 -2.40 8.50 -3.22
CA TYR A 95 -2.65 9.49 -2.17
C TYR A 95 -1.53 9.50 -1.13
N ALA A 96 -1.00 8.31 -0.80
CA ALA A 96 0.15 8.14 0.07
C ALA A 96 0.97 6.91 -0.35
N VAL A 97 2.17 6.79 0.21
CA VAL A 97 2.97 5.56 0.13
C VAL A 97 3.22 5.02 1.54
N ASP A 98 3.32 3.70 1.66
CA ASP A 98 3.64 2.99 2.90
C ASP A 98 4.91 2.14 2.72
N VAL A 99 5.82 2.23 3.69
CA VAL A 99 7.12 1.53 3.63
C VAL A 99 7.44 0.88 4.96
N SER A 100 7.85 -0.39 4.88
CA SER A 100 8.39 -1.11 6.03
C SER A 100 9.81 -1.62 5.76
N GLY A 101 9.98 -2.73 5.04
CA GLY A 101 11.27 -3.37 4.84
C GLY A 101 12.28 -2.55 4.02
N GLY A 102 11.83 -1.72 3.07
CA GLY A 102 12.73 -0.95 2.19
C GLY A 102 13.57 0.12 2.90
N VAL A 103 13.25 0.43 4.16
CA VAL A 103 14.01 1.35 5.02
C VAL A 103 14.64 0.66 6.23
N GLU A 104 14.70 -0.67 6.23
CA GLU A 104 15.38 -1.45 7.28
C GLU A 104 16.88 -1.62 7.00
N GLU A 105 17.66 -1.70 8.07
CA GLU A 105 19.04 -2.21 8.06
C GLU A 105 19.04 -3.74 8.13
N SER A 106 18.20 -4.28 9.01
CA SER A 106 17.91 -5.71 9.19
C SER A 106 16.48 -5.88 9.70
N LYS A 107 15.95 -7.12 9.68
CA LYS A 107 14.54 -7.40 9.96
C LYS A 107 14.06 -6.73 11.26
N GLY A 108 13.14 -5.77 11.13
CA GLY A 108 12.56 -5.01 12.24
C GLY A 108 13.42 -3.88 12.79
N ILE A 109 14.65 -3.68 12.30
CA ILE A 109 15.55 -2.60 12.68
C ILE A 109 15.58 -1.56 11.56
N LYS A 110 14.96 -0.41 11.80
CA LYS A 110 14.91 0.71 10.85
C LYS A 110 16.26 1.42 10.74
N ASN A 111 16.62 1.85 9.54
CA ASN A 111 17.80 2.68 9.28
C ASN A 111 17.36 4.14 9.08
N SER A 112 17.84 5.05 9.94
CA SER A 112 17.45 6.46 9.90
C SER A 112 17.86 7.17 8.61
N LEU A 113 19.02 6.84 8.04
CA LEU A 113 19.49 7.40 6.76
C LEU A 113 18.60 6.95 5.61
N LYS A 114 18.19 5.67 5.59
CA LYS A 114 17.24 5.17 4.58
C LYS A 114 15.87 5.82 4.70
N ILE A 115 15.37 6.03 5.92
CA ILE A 115 14.10 6.75 6.15
C ILE A 115 14.18 8.17 5.57
N GLN A 116 15.25 8.91 5.89
CA GLN A 116 15.45 10.27 5.39
C GLN A 116 15.54 10.31 3.86
N ALA A 117 16.30 9.40 3.27
CA ALA A 117 16.43 9.29 1.81
C ALA A 117 15.09 8.92 1.15
N PHE A 118 14.32 8.01 1.75
CA PHE A 118 12.99 7.64 1.25
C PHE A 118 12.04 8.82 1.25
N ILE A 119 11.95 9.56 2.38
CA ILE A 119 11.11 10.78 2.49
C ILE A 119 11.55 11.83 1.46
N LYS A 120 12.85 11.99 1.24
CA LYS A 120 13.36 12.92 0.23
C LYS A 120 12.89 12.53 -1.17
N GLU A 121 13.02 11.26 -1.55
CA GLU A 121 12.59 10.79 -2.87
C GLU A 121 11.07 10.88 -3.06
N THR A 122 10.27 10.73 -1.98
CA THR A 122 8.81 10.92 -2.07
C THR A 122 8.43 12.38 -2.31
N GLN A 123 9.12 13.32 -1.64
CA GLN A 123 8.91 14.76 -1.82
C GLN A 123 9.37 15.22 -3.20
N ASP A 124 10.53 14.76 -3.67
CA ASP A 124 11.07 15.09 -4.99
C ASP A 124 10.22 14.51 -6.15
N ALA A 125 9.32 13.56 -5.87
CA ALA A 125 8.37 13.01 -6.85
C ALA A 125 7.09 13.84 -6.98
N ALA A 126 6.75 14.62 -5.95
CA ALA A 126 5.55 15.45 -5.89
C ALA A 126 5.74 16.85 -6.52
N VAL A 127 6.98 17.18 -6.92
CA VAL A 127 7.37 18.38 -7.69
C VAL A 127 7.38 18.05 -9.18
#